data_AF-A0A5J4QZ50-F1
#
_entry.id   AF-A0A5J4QZ50-F1
#
_cell.length_a   1.000
_cell.length_b   1.000
_cell.length_c   1.000
_cell.angle_alpha   90.00
_cell.angle_beta   90.00
_cell.angle_gamma   90.00
#
_symmetry.space_group_name_H-M   'P 1'
#
loop_
_entity.id
_entity.type
_entity.pdbx_description
1 polymer ?
#
loop_
_entity_poly.entity_id
_entity_poly.type
_entity_poly.pdbx_seq_one_letter_code
_entity_poly.pdbx_strand_id
1 'polypeptide(L)'
;MKVIENETIIEYIIEILNAKEWKEYDAVNCITLPVSDVEPVLKRLGIKEFHFKMLLHFEKRLLDAGYELVTTDCTTVKIENLNNPNAIYFSERDVPPECD
;
A
#
# COMPACT_ATOMS: atom_id res chain seq x y z
N MET A 1 -12.71 -4.52 -12.31
CA MET A 1 -11.57 -5.45 -12.27
C MET A 1 -12.09 -6.85 -12.00
N LYS A 2 -11.56 -7.90 -12.62
CA LYS A 2 -11.98 -9.27 -12.29
C LYS A 2 -11.42 -9.67 -10.92
N VAL A 3 -12.11 -10.57 -10.22
CA VAL A 3 -11.70 -11.02 -8.86
C VAL A 3 -10.28 -11.60 -8.86
N ILE A 4 -9.95 -12.43 -9.86
CA ILE A 4 -8.62 -13.05 -9.98
C ILE A 4 -7.52 -11.99 -10.20
N GLU A 5 -7.78 -10.99 -11.06
CA GLU A 5 -6.85 -9.88 -11.31
C GLU A 5 -6.63 -9.07 -10.03
N ASN A 6 -7.70 -8.80 -9.27
CA ASN A 6 -7.66 -8.08 -8.01
C ASN A 6 -6.79 -8.79 -6.95
N GLU A 7 -7.04 -10.08 -6.73
CA GLU A 7 -6.29 -10.87 -5.75
C GLU A 7 -4.80 -10.96 -6.13
N THR A 8 -4.50 -11.20 -7.41
CA THR A 8 -3.12 -11.29 -7.90
C THR A 8 -2.34 -10.00 -7.66
N ILE A 9 -2.97 -8.84 -7.87
CA ILE A 9 -2.30 -7.54 -7.65
C ILE A 9 -2.07 -7.28 -6.16
N ILE A 10 -3.05 -7.60 -5.30
CA ILE A 10 -2.92 -7.43 -3.84
C ILE A 10 -1.81 -8.33 -3.28
N GLU A 11 -1.76 -9.60 -3.71
CA GLU A 11 -0.69 -10.52 -3.31
C GLU A 11 0.69 -9.99 -3.74
N TYR A 12 0.82 -9.52 -4.97
CA TYR A 12 2.06 -8.92 -5.46
C TYR A 12 2.48 -7.67 -4.67
N ILE A 13 1.52 -6.83 -4.27
CA ILE A 13 1.80 -5.68 -3.40
C ILE A 13 2.37 -6.15 -2.06
N ILE A 14 1.75 -7.15 -1.43
CA ILE A 14 2.22 -7.72 -0.16
C ILE A 14 3.64 -8.31 -0.32
N GLU A 15 3.94 -8.97 -1.44
CA GLU A 15 5.30 -9.45 -1.73
C GLU A 15 6.32 -8.30 -1.81
N ILE A 16 5.96 -7.19 -2.47
CA ILE A 16 6.82 -6.00 -2.51
C ILE A 16 7.06 -5.45 -1.11
N LEU A 17 6.01 -5.33 -0.29
CA LEU A 17 6.10 -4.80 1.07
C LEU A 17 6.96 -5.67 1.99
N ASN A 18 6.93 -6.99 1.81
CA ASN A 18 7.80 -7.93 2.53
C ASN A 18 9.26 -7.84 2.08
N ALA A 19 9.51 -7.54 0.80
CA ALA A 19 10.86 -7.49 0.24
C ALA A 19 11.52 -6.11 0.37
N LYS A 20 10.75 -5.03 0.50
CA LYS A 20 11.28 -3.68 0.60
C LYS A 20 11.88 -3.41 1.97
N GLU A 21 13.00 -2.70 1.96
CA GLU A 21 13.59 -2.13 3.17
C GLU A 21 12.74 -0.96 3.65
N TRP A 22 12.27 -1.05 4.90
CA TRP A 22 11.45 -0.01 5.53
C TRP A 22 12.35 1.07 6.09
N LYS A 23 12.07 2.33 5.72
CA LYS A 23 12.79 3.47 6.31
C LYS A 23 12.11 3.86 7.62
N GLU A 24 12.85 3.78 8.71
CA GLU A 24 12.40 4.27 10.01
C GLU A 24 12.51 5.80 10.03
N TYR A 25 11.38 6.49 10.10
CA TYR A 25 11.31 7.93 10.32
C TYR A 25 10.54 8.18 11.62
N ASP A 26 11.18 8.78 12.62
CA ASP A 26 10.55 9.15 13.90
C ASP A 26 9.73 8.02 14.56
N ALA A 27 10.31 6.81 14.63
CA ALA A 27 9.68 5.59 15.14
C ALA A 27 8.50 5.05 14.30
N VAL A 28 8.29 5.51 13.07
CA VAL A 28 7.29 4.98 12.14
C VAL A 28 7.96 4.32 10.95
N ASN A 29 7.65 3.03 10.75
CA ASN A 29 8.02 2.30 9.55
C ASN A 29 6.93 2.49 8.51
N CYS A 30 7.06 3.55 7.70
CA CYS A 30 6.16 3.82 6.59
C CYS A 30 6.89 3.67 5.25
N ILE A 31 6.12 3.35 4.21
CA ILE A 31 6.61 3.30 2.84
C ILE A 31 5.58 3.88 1.88
N THR A 32 6.07 4.66 0.93
CA THR A 32 5.27 5.11 -0.21
C THR A 32 5.45 4.12 -1.35
N LEU A 33 4.35 3.55 -1.82
CA LEU A 33 4.30 2.63 -2.94
C LEU A 33 3.65 3.32 -4.15
N PRO A 34 4.44 3.76 -5.15
CA PRO A 34 3.91 4.25 -6.42
C PRO A 34 3.34 3.12 -7.30
N VAL A 35 2.43 3.48 -8.22
CA VAL A 35 1.90 2.56 -9.26
C VAL A 35 3.03 1.94 -10.10
N SER A 36 4.16 2.63 -10.28
CA SER A 36 5.33 2.11 -10.98
C SER A 36 5.88 0.81 -10.37
N ASP A 37 5.74 0.62 -9.06
CA ASP A 37 6.21 -0.60 -8.40
C ASP A 37 5.31 -1.80 -8.73
N VAL A 38 4.03 -1.56 -9.02
CA VAL A 38 3.07 -2.60 -9.42
C VAL A 38 2.93 -2.74 -10.94
N GLU A 39 3.55 -1.87 -11.74
CA GLU A 39 3.56 -1.98 -13.20
C GLU A 39 3.92 -3.38 -13.75
N PRO A 40 4.88 -4.14 -13.18
CA PRO A 40 5.22 -5.47 -13.69
C PRO A 40 4.04 -6.45 -13.66
N VAL A 41 3.24 -6.46 -12.58
CA VAL A 41 2.04 -7.32 -12.50
C VAL A 41 0.92 -6.79 -13.39
N LEU A 42 0.74 -5.47 -13.47
CA LEU A 42 -0.24 -4.85 -14.36
C LEU A 42 0.01 -5.18 -15.84
N LYS A 43 1.28 -5.13 -16.28
CA LYS A 43 1.69 -5.50 -17.64
C LYS A 43 1.40 -6.97 -17.94
N ARG A 44 1.67 -7.88 -16.99
CA ARG A 44 1.35 -9.31 -17.13
C ARG A 44 -0.15 -9.57 -17.26
N LEU A 45 -0.97 -8.80 -16.53
CA LEU A 45 -2.43 -8.90 -16.57
C LEU A 45 -3.07 -8.12 -17.73
N GLY A 46 -2.29 -7.37 -18.52
CA GLY A 46 -2.79 -6.56 -19.63
C GLY A 46 -3.59 -5.32 -19.20
N ILE A 47 -3.37 -4.84 -17.97
CA ILE A 47 -4.07 -3.67 -17.41
C ILE A 47 -3.33 -2.40 -17.83
N LYS A 48 -4.04 -1.50 -18.52
CA LYS A 48 -3.47 -0.25 -19.07
C LYS A 48 -3.65 0.96 -18.17
N GLU A 49 -4.70 0.96 -17.35
CA GLU A 49 -5.03 2.03 -16.41
C GLU A 49 -5.28 1.40 -15.05
N PHE A 50 -4.62 1.94 -14.02
CA PHE A 50 -4.67 1.39 -12.68
C PHE A 50 -4.57 2.51 -11.65
N HIS A 51 -5.44 2.43 -10.65
CA HIS A 51 -5.39 3.20 -9.42
C HIS A 51 -5.59 2.24 -8.26
N PHE A 52 -4.90 2.46 -7.14
CA PHE A 52 -5.03 1.60 -5.96
C PHE A 52 -6.47 1.54 -5.43
N LYS A 53 -7.26 2.62 -5.58
CA LYS A 53 -8.70 2.64 -5.27
C LYS A 53 -9.55 1.63 -6.06
N MET A 54 -9.03 1.08 -7.15
CA MET A 54 -9.71 0.05 -7.94
C MET A 54 -9.59 -1.34 -7.32
N LEU A 55 -8.69 -1.51 -6.34
CA LEU A 55 -8.50 -2.76 -5.62
C LEU A 55 -9.59 -2.94 -4.56
N LEU A 56 -10.44 -3.93 -4.77
CA LEU A 56 -11.48 -4.29 -3.80
C LEU A 56 -10.84 -4.97 -2.59
N HIS A 57 -11.29 -4.57 -1.40
CA HIS A 57 -10.81 -5.10 -0.11
C HIS A 57 -9.31 -4.88 0.17
N PHE A 58 -8.68 -3.91 -0.50
CA PHE A 58 -7.26 -3.66 -0.38
C PHE A 58 -6.83 -3.35 1.06
N GLU A 59 -7.50 -2.40 1.71
CA GLU A 59 -7.27 -2.03 3.12
C GLU A 59 -7.36 -3.25 4.04
N LYS A 60 -8.44 -4.03 3.93
CA LYS A 60 -8.63 -5.22 4.76
C LYS A 60 -7.50 -6.24 4.56
N ARG A 61 -7.08 -6.47 3.31
CA ARG A 61 -6.01 -7.44 3.01
C ARG A 61 -4.63 -6.96 3.48
N LEU A 62 -4.37 -5.66 3.45
CA LEU A 62 -3.18 -5.08 4.05
C LEU A 62 -3.19 -5.28 5.57
N LEU A 63 -4.31 -4.99 6.23
CA LEU A 63 -4.47 -5.19 7.67
C LEU A 63 -4.28 -6.65 8.09
N ASP A 64 -4.88 -7.59 7.35
CA ASP A 64 -4.71 -9.04 7.58
C ASP A 64 -3.24 -9.48 7.42
N ALA A 65 -2.44 -8.74 6.64
CA ALA A 65 -1.01 -8.96 6.44
C ALA A 65 -0.11 -8.16 7.42
N GLY A 66 -0.70 -7.39 8.34
CA GLY A 66 0.03 -6.58 9.32
C GLY A 66 0.49 -5.22 8.80
N TYR A 67 -0.22 -4.66 7.81
CA TYR A 67 0.03 -3.33 7.27
C TYR A 67 -1.20 -2.43 7.40
N GLU A 68 -1.00 -1.13 7.59
CA GLU A 68 -2.09 -0.15 7.58
C GLU A 68 -1.97 0.78 6.37
N LEU A 69 -3.09 1.04 5.71
CA LEU A 69 -3.17 2.02 4.63
C LEU A 69 -3.41 3.40 5.25
N VAL A 70 -2.44 4.29 5.14
CA VAL A 70 -2.49 5.62 5.78
C VAL A 70 -3.12 6.65 4.86
N THR A 71 -2.62 6.73 3.63
CA THR A 71 -3.14 7.64 2.60
C THR A 71 -3.13 6.95 1.24
N THR A 72 -4.06 7.36 0.39
CA THR A 72 -4.11 6.95 -0.99
C THR A 72 -4.28 8.17 -1.89
N ASP A 73 -3.29 8.44 -2.72
CA ASP A 73 -3.42 9.37 -3.84
C ASP A 73 -3.78 8.61 -5.12
N CYS A 74 -3.94 9.35 -6.22
CA CYS A 74 -4.25 8.74 -7.52
C CYS A 74 -3.17 7.78 -8.02
N THR A 75 -1.90 7.98 -7.65
CA THR A 75 -0.74 7.25 -8.20
C THR A 75 0.18 6.64 -7.15
N THR A 76 -0.06 6.91 -5.87
CA THR A 76 0.76 6.46 -4.74
C THR A 76 -0.12 6.04 -3.58
N VAL A 77 0.36 5.11 -2.78
CA VAL A 77 -0.23 4.81 -1.47
C VAL A 77 0.84 4.85 -0.40
N LYS A 78 0.50 5.37 0.78
CA LYS A 78 1.34 5.33 1.96
C LYS A 78 0.87 4.19 2.85
N ILE A 79 1.80 3.30 3.19
CA ILE A 79 1.53 2.08 3.95
C ILE A 79 2.45 2.07 5.18
N GLU A 80 1.90 1.72 6.33
CA GLU A 80 2.63 1.54 7.59
C GLU A 80 2.74 0.07 7.95
N ASN A 81 3.87 -0.31 8.56
CA ASN A 81 4.11 -1.67 9.05
C ASN A 81 3.73 -1.79 10.52
N LEU A 82 2.66 -2.52 10.81
CA LEU A 82 2.12 -2.69 12.16
C LEU A 82 2.87 -3.74 12.97
N ASN A 83 3.76 -4.52 12.34
CA ASN A 83 4.57 -5.54 13.02
C ASN A 83 5.88 -4.97 13.61
N ASN A 84 6.05 -3.64 13.66
CA ASN A 84 7.20 -3.04 14.34
C ASN A 84 6.90 -2.86 15.86
N PRO A 85 7.58 -3.59 16.76
CA PRO A 85 7.35 -3.49 18.21
C PRO A 85 7.66 -2.11 18.81
N ASN A 86 8.29 -1.21 18.05
CA ASN A 86 8.62 0.16 18.47
C ASN A 86 7.77 1.24 17.77
N ALA A 87 6.74 0.87 16.98
CA ALA A 87 5.96 1.85 16.23
C ALA A 87 4.99 2.67 17.11
N ILE A 88 5.06 3.99 16.99
CA ILE A 88 4.04 4.90 17.51
C ILE A 88 2.95 4.99 16.45
N TYR A 89 1.76 4.46 16.77
CA TYR A 89 0.59 4.49 15.87
C TYR A 89 0.03 5.92 15.76
N PHE A 90 -0.02 6.47 14.56
CA PHE A 90 -0.74 7.70 14.32
C PHE A 90 -2.24 7.42 14.21
N SER A 91 -3.03 8.06 15.07
CA SER A 91 -4.48 8.15 14.86
C SER A 91 -4.75 9.15 13.74
N GLU A 92 -5.87 9.03 13.03
CA GLU A 92 -6.31 9.82 11.85
C GLU A 92 -6.20 11.37 11.93
N ARG A 93 -5.73 11.94 13.04
CA ARG A 93 -5.57 13.39 13.29
C ARG A 93 -4.16 13.94 13.07
N ASP A 94 -3.16 13.10 12.85
CA ASP A 94 -1.76 13.51 12.61
C ASP A 94 -1.36 13.48 11.12
N VAL A 95 -2.32 13.31 10.22
CA VAL A 95 -2.09 13.44 8.78
C VAL A 95 -1.92 14.94 8.46
N PRO A 96 -0.73 15.41 8.02
CA PRO A 96 -0.60 16.79 7.56
C PRO A 96 -1.56 17.03 6.38
N PRO A 97 -2.13 18.24 6.26
CA PRO A 97 -3.13 18.51 5.24
C PRO A 97 -2.52 18.38 3.84
N GLU A 98 -2.96 17.38 3.08
CA GLU A 98 -2.71 17.28 1.64
C GLU A 98 -4.03 17.47 0.89
N CYS A 99 -4.14 18.61 0.22
CA CYS A 99 -4.79 18.79 -1.08
C CYS A 99 -4.73 20.28 -1.48
N ASP A 100 -3.97 20.58 -2.54
CA ASP A 100 -4.43 21.53 -3.57
C ASP A 100 -4.97 20.67 -4.73
#